data_AF-A0A375GDD1-F1
#
_entry.id   AF-A0A375GDD1-F1
#
_cell.length_a   1.000
_cell.length_b   1.000
_cell.length_c   1.000
_cell.angle_alpha   90.00
_cell.angle_beta   90.00
_cell.angle_gamma   90.00
#
_symmetry.space_group_name_H-M   'P 1'
#
loop_
_entity.id
_entity.type
_entity.pdbx_description
1 polymer ?
#
loop_
_entity_poly.entity_id
_entity_poly.type
_entity_poly.pdbx_seq_one_letter_code
_entity_poly.pdbx_strand_id
1 'polypeptide(L)'
;MLDLAGPLQVLSSVAELGIAPVAVQCVGPNSSVRSFQGVALAHVEKLPSRLRSGDAVLVIGSKLQDTLMKSRSWGDTVAWLRHAFVEQQTPDVTVAAICTGAFLLGDAGLLDERLCTTHHHFVKQLRRRHPKASVVDNRVFVRDGNVWTSAGVASGIDLALRLVAHSFGDEAAIRVARENVVPFRRFSNDPDLDPQFQSRSHGNQLIHAVQDAISKDLGVSVSDPRFAHRFAISVRHLSRVFSEETGSTPKQYQLALRMSRARQLLASSTLSVDEIALRCGFASVQAFRHYWNKVEALTPSSFRRTNSATPLLIGAGGRKAGLADW
;
A
#
# COMPACT_ATOMS: atom_id res chain seq x y z
N MET A 1 -1.26 -4.30 -17.22
CA MET A 1 -2.38 -5.21 -16.96
C MET A 1 -2.65 -5.38 -15.48
N LEU A 2 -1.64 -5.66 -14.64
CA LEU A 2 -1.87 -5.92 -13.22
C LEU A 2 -2.47 -4.73 -12.43
N ASP A 3 -2.11 -3.49 -12.82
CA ASP A 3 -2.74 -2.26 -12.32
C ASP A 3 -4.26 -2.20 -12.55
N LEU A 4 -4.80 -2.99 -13.47
CA LEU A 4 -6.23 -3.15 -13.71
C LEU A 4 -6.77 -4.43 -13.07
N ALA A 5 -6.17 -5.57 -13.42
CA ALA A 5 -6.72 -6.88 -13.09
C ALA A 5 -6.87 -7.12 -11.58
N GLY A 6 -5.90 -6.68 -10.78
CA GLY A 6 -5.94 -6.82 -9.32
C GLY A 6 -7.10 -6.04 -8.69
N PRO A 7 -7.17 -4.71 -8.86
CA PRO A 7 -8.29 -3.91 -8.39
C PRO A 7 -9.65 -4.37 -8.92
N LEU A 8 -9.71 -4.72 -10.21
CA LEU A 8 -10.93 -5.21 -10.85
C LEU A 8 -11.46 -6.46 -10.12
N GLN A 9 -10.60 -7.43 -9.85
CA GLN A 9 -10.97 -8.64 -9.12
C GLN A 9 -11.45 -8.31 -7.69
N VAL A 10 -10.70 -7.48 -6.95
CA VAL A 10 -11.06 -7.07 -5.58
C VAL A 10 -12.43 -6.40 -5.51
N LEU A 11 -12.70 -5.46 -6.42
CA LEU A 11 -13.95 -4.71 -6.45
C LEU A 11 -15.12 -5.60 -6.87
N SER A 12 -14.94 -6.49 -7.84
CA SER A 12 -15.97 -7.45 -8.27
C SER A 12 -16.38 -8.40 -7.15
N SER A 13 -15.42 -8.83 -6.32
CA SER A 13 -15.70 -9.72 -5.19
C SER A 13 -16.65 -9.12 -4.14
N VAL A 14 -16.83 -7.79 -4.10
CA VAL A 14 -17.81 -7.16 -3.20
C VAL A 14 -19.23 -7.64 -3.52
N ALA A 15 -19.59 -7.65 -4.81
CA ALA A 15 -20.89 -8.11 -5.27
C ALA A 15 -21.00 -9.64 -5.19
N GLU A 16 -19.95 -10.37 -5.60
CA GLU A 16 -19.92 -11.84 -5.57
C GLU A 16 -20.13 -12.41 -4.17
N LEU A 17 -19.58 -11.76 -3.14
CA LEU A 17 -19.72 -12.15 -1.73
C LEU A 17 -21.01 -11.64 -1.08
N GLY A 18 -21.89 -11.00 -1.85
CA GLY A 18 -23.16 -10.45 -1.37
C GLY A 18 -22.99 -9.34 -0.32
N ILE A 19 -21.87 -8.59 -0.36
CA ILE A 19 -21.61 -7.50 0.59
C ILE A 19 -22.46 -6.28 0.22
N ALA A 20 -22.43 -5.87 -1.04
CA ALA A 20 -23.20 -4.76 -1.57
C ALA A 20 -23.37 -4.90 -3.10
N PRO A 21 -24.44 -4.35 -3.70
CA PRO A 21 -24.65 -4.37 -5.15
C PRO A 21 -23.74 -3.36 -5.86
N VAL A 22 -22.45 -3.70 -5.98
CA VAL A 22 -21.45 -2.87 -6.66
C VAL A 22 -21.36 -3.23 -8.14
N ALA A 23 -21.56 -2.25 -9.01
CA ALA A 23 -21.30 -2.38 -10.43
C ALA A 23 -19.85 -1.97 -10.73
N VAL A 24 -19.07 -2.85 -11.36
CA VAL A 24 -17.69 -2.58 -11.75
C VAL A 24 -17.60 -2.55 -13.27
N GLN A 25 -17.14 -1.42 -13.82
CA GLN A 25 -17.09 -1.20 -15.26
C GLN A 25 -15.69 -0.72 -15.68
N CYS A 26 -15.22 -1.24 -16.81
CA CYS A 26 -14.03 -0.70 -17.48
C CYS A 26 -14.47 0.38 -18.47
N VAL A 27 -14.14 1.64 -18.20
CA VAL A 27 -14.48 2.80 -19.05
C VAL A 27 -13.24 3.42 -19.67
N GLY A 28 -13.39 4.03 -20.85
CA GLY A 28 -12.29 4.69 -21.54
C GLY A 28 -12.70 5.39 -22.84
N PRO A 29 -11.75 6.11 -23.47
CA PRO A 29 -12.00 6.83 -24.72
C PRO A 29 -12.11 5.89 -25.93
N ASN A 30 -11.56 4.68 -25.83
CA ASN A 30 -11.56 3.67 -26.90
C ASN A 30 -12.35 2.44 -26.44
N SER A 31 -13.08 1.78 -27.36
CA SER A 31 -13.85 0.55 -27.08
C SER A 31 -12.99 -0.70 -26.90
N SER A 32 -11.70 -0.62 -27.24
CA SER A 32 -10.71 -1.65 -26.96
C SER A 32 -9.37 -1.01 -26.64
N VAL A 33 -8.59 -1.68 -25.80
CA VAL A 33 -7.24 -1.24 -25.44
C VAL A 33 -6.31 -2.44 -25.35
N ARG A 34 -5.13 -2.32 -25.96
CA ARG A 34 -4.07 -3.32 -25.83
C ARG A 34 -3.16 -2.92 -24.68
N SER A 35 -2.98 -3.82 -23.71
CA SER A 35 -2.00 -3.63 -22.65
C SER A 35 -0.58 -3.73 -23.19
N PHE A 36 0.38 -3.19 -22.44
CA PHE A 36 1.79 -3.29 -22.79
C PHE A 36 2.28 -4.75 -22.93
N GLN A 37 1.71 -5.68 -22.18
CA GLN A 37 2.04 -7.11 -22.23
C GLN A 37 1.44 -7.83 -23.46
N GLY A 38 0.70 -7.13 -24.32
CA GLY A 38 0.09 -7.68 -25.53
C GLY A 38 -1.34 -8.20 -25.35
N VAL A 39 -1.82 -8.40 -24.12
CA VAL A 39 -3.21 -8.78 -23.82
C VAL A 39 -4.14 -7.60 -24.13
N ALA A 40 -5.22 -7.84 -24.86
CA ALA A 40 -6.21 -6.83 -25.20
C ALA A 40 -7.46 -6.95 -24.32
N LEU A 41 -7.98 -5.79 -23.90
CA LEU A 41 -9.29 -5.65 -23.30
C LEU A 41 -10.25 -5.13 -24.36
N ALA A 42 -11.33 -5.86 -24.60
CA ALA A 42 -12.42 -5.46 -25.49
C ALA A 42 -13.63 -4.97 -24.68
N HIS A 43 -14.60 -4.36 -25.35
CA HIS A 43 -15.84 -3.87 -24.76
C HIS A 43 -15.62 -2.89 -23.60
N VAL A 44 -14.62 -2.01 -23.75
CA VAL A 44 -14.43 -0.87 -22.84
C VAL A 44 -15.59 0.10 -23.07
N GLU A 45 -16.34 0.39 -22.02
CA GLU A 45 -17.47 1.30 -22.07
C GLU A 45 -16.99 2.75 -22.25
N LYS A 46 -17.87 3.62 -22.75
CA LYS A 46 -17.54 5.04 -22.88
C LYS A 46 -17.42 5.68 -21.50
N LEU A 47 -16.55 6.67 -21.39
CA LEU A 47 -16.47 7.52 -20.20
C LEU A 47 -17.87 8.13 -19.90
N PRO A 48 -18.41 7.96 -18.68
CA PRO A 48 -19.77 8.36 -18.37
C PRO A 48 -19.89 9.89 -18.28
N SER A 49 -20.99 10.47 -18.74
CA SER A 49 -21.16 11.94 -18.74
C SER A 49 -21.33 12.55 -17.35
N ARG A 50 -21.74 11.74 -16.36
CA ARG A 50 -21.92 12.14 -14.96
C ARG A 50 -21.56 10.98 -14.04
N LEU A 51 -20.99 11.33 -12.89
CA LEU A 51 -20.77 10.43 -11.75
C LEU A 51 -21.87 10.65 -10.70
N ARG A 52 -22.18 9.60 -9.95
CA ARG A 52 -23.17 9.60 -8.86
C ARG A 52 -22.45 9.62 -7.51
N SER A 53 -23.14 10.11 -6.50
CA SER A 53 -22.66 10.06 -5.11
C SER A 53 -22.33 8.61 -4.73
N GLY A 54 -21.12 8.39 -4.18
CA GLY A 54 -20.62 7.06 -3.83
C GLY A 54 -19.85 6.34 -4.94
N ASP A 55 -19.76 6.90 -6.15
CA ASP A 55 -18.93 6.34 -7.21
C ASP A 55 -17.43 6.46 -6.85
N ALA A 56 -16.65 5.47 -7.31
CA ALA A 56 -15.19 5.48 -7.22
C ALA A 56 -14.57 5.26 -8.61
N VAL A 57 -13.69 6.16 -9.03
CA VAL A 57 -12.99 6.08 -10.32
C VAL A 57 -11.54 5.69 -10.08
N LEU A 58 -11.12 4.55 -10.64
CA LEU A 58 -9.74 4.07 -10.56
C LEU A 58 -9.03 4.28 -11.89
N VAL A 59 -8.07 5.20 -11.93
CA VAL A 59 -7.23 5.49 -13.10
C VAL A 59 -6.00 4.59 -13.09
N ILE A 60 -5.96 3.65 -14.03
CA ILE A 60 -4.92 2.62 -14.12
C ILE A 60 -3.65 3.15 -14.80
N GLY A 61 -2.51 2.54 -14.44
CA GLY A 61 -1.22 2.86 -15.02
C GLY A 61 -1.00 2.34 -16.44
N SER A 62 -0.05 2.96 -17.12
CA SER A 62 0.45 2.57 -18.45
C SER A 62 1.97 2.74 -18.53
N LYS A 63 2.60 2.16 -19.55
CA LYS A 63 3.99 2.51 -19.86
C LYS A 63 4.01 3.90 -20.47
N LEU A 64 4.59 4.86 -19.75
CA LEU A 64 4.69 6.23 -20.20
C LEU A 64 5.62 6.29 -21.42
N GLN A 65 5.02 6.66 -22.55
CA GLN A 65 5.68 6.97 -23.80
C GLN A 65 5.16 8.33 -24.27
N ASP A 66 6.03 9.15 -24.87
CA ASP A 66 5.64 10.49 -25.34
C ASP A 66 4.49 10.45 -26.35
N THR A 67 4.46 9.43 -27.19
CA THR A 67 3.37 9.18 -28.15
C THR A 67 2.03 8.97 -27.46
N LEU A 68 2.01 8.21 -26.34
CA LEU A 68 0.80 7.98 -25.56
C LEU A 68 0.35 9.26 -24.85
N MET A 69 1.27 9.98 -24.19
CA MET A 69 0.94 11.21 -23.46
C MET A 69 0.45 12.35 -24.37
N LYS A 70 0.80 12.32 -25.66
CA LYS A 70 0.32 13.26 -26.68
C LYS A 70 -0.87 12.73 -27.50
N SER A 71 -1.33 11.52 -27.21
CA SER A 71 -2.42 10.90 -27.95
C SER A 71 -3.76 11.58 -27.66
N ARG A 72 -4.69 11.48 -28.61
CA ARG A 72 -6.08 11.93 -28.41
C ARG A 72 -6.73 11.24 -27.20
N SER A 73 -6.53 9.93 -27.03
CA SER A 73 -7.08 9.18 -25.90
C SER A 73 -6.60 9.71 -24.53
N TRP A 74 -5.35 10.17 -24.44
CA TRP A 74 -4.85 10.80 -23.22
C TRP A 74 -5.56 12.12 -22.96
N GLY A 75 -5.63 12.99 -23.98
CA GLY A 75 -6.33 14.28 -23.89
C GLY A 75 -7.80 14.13 -23.53
N ASP A 76 -8.52 13.20 -24.16
CA ASP A 76 -9.93 12.93 -23.90
C ASP A 76 -10.16 12.45 -22.45
N THR A 77 -9.25 11.61 -21.94
CA THR A 77 -9.31 11.13 -20.53
C THR A 77 -9.03 12.26 -19.55
N VAL A 78 -8.03 13.11 -19.81
CA VAL A 78 -7.70 14.27 -18.97
C VAL A 78 -8.86 15.27 -18.93
N ALA A 79 -9.44 15.57 -20.09
CA ALA A 79 -10.59 16.47 -20.20
C ALA A 79 -11.79 15.93 -19.41
N TRP A 80 -12.07 14.63 -19.53
CA TRP A 80 -13.14 13.98 -18.78
C TRP A 80 -12.90 14.03 -17.25
N LEU A 81 -11.68 13.71 -16.79
CA LEU A 81 -11.33 13.77 -15.37
C LEU A 81 -11.51 15.19 -14.80
N ARG A 82 -11.05 16.21 -15.54
CA ARG A 82 -11.23 17.61 -15.14
C ARG A 82 -12.71 17.97 -15.05
N HIS A 83 -13.49 17.63 -16.08
CA HIS A 83 -14.92 17.91 -16.10
C HIS A 83 -15.66 17.25 -14.93
N ALA A 84 -15.41 15.95 -14.70
CA ALA A 84 -16.11 15.18 -13.68
C ALA A 84 -15.78 15.63 -12.24
N PHE A 85 -14.52 15.97 -11.96
CA PHE A 85 -14.05 16.20 -10.59
C PHE A 85 -13.81 17.67 -10.23
N VAL A 86 -13.57 18.54 -11.20
CA VAL A 86 -13.32 19.98 -10.97
C VAL A 86 -14.54 20.82 -11.32
N GLU A 87 -15.22 20.51 -12.42
CA GLU A 87 -16.33 21.33 -12.92
C GLU A 87 -17.69 20.89 -12.39
N GLN A 88 -17.99 19.57 -12.39
CA GLN A 88 -19.27 19.05 -11.88
C GLN A 88 -19.33 18.94 -10.35
N GLN A 89 -18.21 18.59 -9.70
CA GLN A 89 -18.07 18.43 -8.25
C GLN A 89 -19.22 17.64 -7.59
N THR A 90 -19.44 16.40 -8.03
CA THR A 90 -20.38 15.51 -7.34
C THR A 90 -19.85 15.15 -5.95
N PRO A 91 -20.63 15.34 -4.86
CA PRO A 91 -20.20 14.97 -3.52
C PRO A 91 -19.98 13.45 -3.40
N ASP A 92 -19.13 13.04 -2.46
CA ASP A 92 -18.81 11.65 -2.14
C ASP A 92 -18.32 10.79 -3.31
N VAL A 93 -17.69 11.40 -4.33
CA VAL A 93 -17.00 10.67 -5.39
C VAL A 93 -15.50 10.62 -5.09
N THR A 94 -14.95 9.40 -5.11
CA THR A 94 -13.51 9.17 -4.92
C THR A 94 -12.81 9.02 -6.26
N VAL A 95 -11.66 9.66 -6.44
CA VAL A 95 -10.74 9.40 -7.54
C VAL A 95 -9.47 8.78 -7.01
N ALA A 96 -9.09 7.65 -7.59
CA ALA A 96 -7.92 6.89 -7.24
C ALA A 96 -7.02 6.73 -8.48
N ALA A 97 -5.71 6.78 -8.31
CA ALA A 97 -4.77 6.44 -9.37
C ALA A 97 -3.76 5.39 -8.92
N ILE A 98 -3.45 4.48 -9.84
CA ILE A 98 -2.53 3.37 -9.61
C ILE A 98 -1.33 3.58 -10.52
N CYS A 99 -0.12 3.48 -9.96
CA CYS A 99 1.14 3.60 -10.70
C CYS A 99 1.22 4.96 -11.42
N THR A 100 1.51 4.92 -12.72
CA THR A 100 1.59 6.08 -13.61
C THR A 100 0.23 6.69 -13.96
N GLY A 101 -0.89 6.12 -13.50
CA GLY A 101 -2.21 6.76 -13.59
C GLY A 101 -2.23 8.13 -12.92
N ALA A 102 -1.34 8.37 -11.94
CA ALA A 102 -1.19 9.65 -11.26
C ALA A 102 -0.85 10.80 -12.23
N PHE A 103 -0.22 10.52 -13.38
CA PHE A 103 0.08 11.54 -14.38
C PHE A 103 -1.18 12.08 -15.07
N LEU A 104 -2.21 11.25 -15.26
CA LEU A 104 -3.50 11.69 -15.80
C LEU A 104 -4.22 12.61 -14.80
N LEU A 105 -4.17 12.27 -13.50
CA LEU A 105 -4.72 13.12 -12.44
C LEU A 105 -3.96 14.45 -12.37
N GLY A 106 -2.64 14.41 -12.47
CA GLY A 106 -1.79 15.60 -12.51
C GLY A 106 -2.11 16.50 -13.70
N ASP A 107 -2.23 15.94 -14.91
CA ASP A 107 -2.59 16.67 -16.12
C ASP A 107 -4.02 17.25 -16.04
N ALA A 108 -4.93 16.59 -15.33
CA ALA A 108 -6.27 17.09 -15.05
C ALA A 108 -6.31 18.23 -14.02
N GLY A 109 -5.23 18.43 -13.25
CA GLY A 109 -5.14 19.41 -12.16
C GLY A 109 -5.60 18.87 -10.80
N LEU A 110 -5.87 17.57 -10.69
CA LEU A 110 -6.42 16.94 -9.48
C LEU A 110 -5.38 16.71 -8.38
N LEU A 111 -4.09 16.86 -8.70
CA LEU A 111 -2.98 16.71 -7.73
C LEU A 111 -2.43 18.04 -7.22
N ASP A 112 -2.92 19.18 -7.72
CA ASP A 112 -2.45 20.50 -7.30
C ASP A 112 -2.66 20.67 -5.79
N GLU A 113 -1.56 20.96 -5.07
CA GLU A 113 -1.51 21.16 -3.61
C GLU A 113 -1.91 19.94 -2.77
N ARG A 114 -2.02 18.75 -3.39
CA ARG A 114 -2.37 17.49 -2.72
C ARG A 114 -1.15 16.64 -2.44
N LEU A 115 -1.20 15.89 -1.34
CA LEU A 115 -0.29 14.77 -1.12
C LEU A 115 -0.60 13.63 -2.08
N CYS A 116 0.44 13.13 -2.76
CA CYS A 116 0.29 12.01 -3.68
C CYS A 116 1.57 11.17 -3.76
N THR A 117 1.45 9.98 -4.33
CA THR A 117 2.55 9.09 -4.69
C THR A 117 2.34 8.54 -6.10
N THR A 118 3.36 7.87 -6.63
CA THR A 118 3.30 7.11 -7.88
C THR A 118 4.34 6.00 -7.81
N HIS A 119 4.47 5.22 -8.88
CA HIS A 119 5.51 4.19 -8.94
C HIS A 119 6.90 4.80 -8.68
N HIS A 120 7.69 4.17 -7.81
CA HIS A 120 8.97 4.71 -7.32
C HIS A 120 9.91 5.23 -8.44
N HIS A 121 10.03 4.51 -9.56
CA HIS A 121 10.81 4.97 -10.73
C HIS A 121 10.34 6.32 -11.32
N PHE A 122 9.07 6.68 -11.15
CA PHE A 122 8.43 7.85 -11.76
C PHE A 122 8.20 9.01 -10.79
N VAL A 123 8.52 8.86 -9.50
CA VAL A 123 8.35 9.92 -8.48
C VAL A 123 9.04 11.22 -8.89
N LYS A 124 10.31 11.14 -9.33
CA LYS A 124 11.06 12.32 -9.79
C LYS A 124 10.43 12.97 -11.03
N GLN A 125 9.91 12.16 -11.94
CA GLN A 125 9.28 12.65 -13.17
C GLN A 125 7.93 13.31 -12.86
N LEU A 126 7.11 12.72 -12.00
CA LEU A 126 5.83 13.29 -11.58
C LEU A 126 6.03 14.65 -10.92
N ARG A 127 6.98 14.74 -9.97
CA ARG A 127 7.33 15.98 -9.27
C ARG A 127 7.79 17.09 -10.22
N ARG A 128 8.57 16.74 -11.26
CA ARG A 128 9.02 17.71 -12.28
C ARG A 128 7.89 18.19 -13.18
N ARG A 129 6.95 17.30 -13.55
CA ARG A 129 5.83 17.63 -14.45
C ARG A 129 4.71 18.38 -13.74
N HIS A 130 4.46 18.08 -12.47
CA HIS A 130 3.41 18.66 -11.64
C HIS A 130 4.01 19.29 -10.38
N PRO A 131 4.65 20.48 -10.50
CA PRO A 131 5.39 21.09 -9.38
C PRO A 131 4.51 21.54 -8.22
N LYS A 132 3.19 21.70 -8.43
CA LYS A 132 2.22 22.00 -7.37
C LYS A 132 1.82 20.77 -6.54
N ALA A 133 2.09 19.56 -7.04
CA ALA A 133 1.74 18.34 -6.32
C ALA A 133 2.78 18.04 -5.24
N SER A 134 2.32 17.70 -4.04
CA SER A 134 3.18 17.27 -2.93
C SER A 134 3.49 15.78 -3.05
N VAL A 135 4.42 15.43 -3.95
CA VAL A 135 4.77 14.03 -4.24
C VAL A 135 5.65 13.45 -3.12
N VAL A 136 5.11 12.50 -2.37
CA VAL A 136 5.77 11.72 -1.33
C VAL A 136 6.34 10.43 -1.94
N ASP A 137 7.53 10.03 -1.51
CA ASP A 137 8.18 8.79 -1.91
C ASP A 137 7.98 7.67 -0.87
N ASN A 138 8.20 6.43 -1.31
CA ASN A 138 8.21 5.25 -0.44
C ASN A 138 6.89 5.05 0.34
N ARG A 139 5.76 5.11 -0.36
CA ARG A 139 4.40 5.00 0.20
C ARG A 139 3.51 4.14 -0.68
N VAL A 140 3.08 2.97 -0.17
CA VAL A 140 2.20 2.02 -0.91
C VAL A 140 1.02 2.76 -1.51
N PHE A 141 0.40 3.62 -0.71
CA PHE A 141 -0.58 4.58 -1.19
C PHE A 141 -0.61 5.83 -0.31
N VAL A 142 -1.14 6.92 -0.87
CA VAL A 142 -1.40 8.19 -0.21
C VAL A 142 -2.87 8.54 -0.42
N ARG A 143 -3.54 8.98 0.64
CA ARG A 143 -4.91 9.51 0.60
C ARG A 143 -4.87 10.97 1.04
N ASP A 144 -5.40 11.85 0.20
CA ASP A 144 -5.61 13.27 0.49
C ASP A 144 -7.06 13.62 0.10
N GLY A 145 -7.94 13.67 1.10
CA GLY A 145 -9.38 13.85 0.88
C GLY A 145 -10.00 12.73 0.05
N ASN A 146 -10.57 13.09 -1.10
CA ASN A 146 -11.16 12.19 -2.09
C ASN A 146 -10.18 11.78 -3.21
N VAL A 147 -8.92 12.22 -3.15
CA VAL A 147 -7.86 11.85 -4.11
C VAL A 147 -6.92 10.83 -3.48
N TRP A 148 -6.81 9.67 -4.11
CA TRP A 148 -6.02 8.54 -3.62
C TRP A 148 -5.00 8.14 -4.69
N THR A 149 -3.77 7.81 -4.31
CA THR A 149 -2.72 7.43 -5.27
C THR A 149 -1.89 6.27 -4.73
N SER A 150 -1.41 5.36 -5.58
CA SER A 150 -0.56 4.24 -5.18
C SER A 150 0.60 4.00 -6.14
N ALA A 151 1.64 3.29 -5.67
CA ALA A 151 2.83 3.01 -6.48
C ALA A 151 2.61 2.01 -7.62
N GLY A 152 1.49 1.30 -7.68
CA GLY A 152 1.15 0.37 -8.76
C GLY A 152 1.38 -1.11 -8.49
N VAL A 153 1.07 -1.90 -9.52
CA VAL A 153 1.25 -3.36 -9.55
C VAL A 153 0.46 -4.02 -8.42
N ALA A 154 1.12 -4.66 -7.46
CA ALA A 154 0.44 -5.31 -6.33
C ALA A 154 -0.22 -4.29 -5.39
N SER A 155 0.33 -3.06 -5.27
CA SER A 155 -0.28 -2.02 -4.41
C SER A 155 -1.62 -1.51 -4.93
N GLY A 156 -1.98 -1.80 -6.18
CA GLY A 156 -3.33 -1.57 -6.69
C GLY A 156 -4.38 -2.42 -5.95
N ILE A 157 -4.04 -3.65 -5.59
CA ILE A 157 -4.90 -4.55 -4.81
C ILE A 157 -5.09 -3.97 -3.41
N ASP A 158 -4.01 -3.53 -2.76
CA ASP A 158 -4.06 -2.90 -1.44
C ASP A 158 -4.94 -1.64 -1.45
N LEU A 159 -4.78 -0.79 -2.48
CA LEU A 159 -5.59 0.40 -2.66
C LEU A 159 -7.08 0.07 -2.84
N ALA A 160 -7.40 -0.93 -3.65
CA ALA A 160 -8.77 -1.40 -3.87
C ALA A 160 -9.39 -1.96 -2.58
N LEU A 161 -8.65 -2.76 -1.82
CA LEU A 161 -9.12 -3.26 -0.52
C LEU A 161 -9.36 -2.10 0.46
N ARG A 162 -8.55 -1.05 0.42
CA ARG A 162 -8.75 0.14 1.26
C ARG A 162 -9.96 0.96 0.82
N LEU A 163 -10.27 1.01 -0.47
CA LEU A 163 -11.53 1.59 -0.98
C LEU A 163 -12.73 0.78 -0.49
N VAL A 164 -12.68 -0.55 -0.56
CA VAL A 164 -13.72 -1.42 0.00
C VAL A 164 -13.90 -1.16 1.49
N ALA A 165 -12.80 -1.07 2.25
CA ALA A 165 -12.85 -0.77 3.68
C ALA A 165 -13.47 0.59 3.97
N HIS A 166 -13.18 1.59 3.14
CA HIS A 166 -13.72 2.93 3.30
C HIS A 166 -15.22 3.02 3.01
N SER A 167 -15.71 2.30 2.00
CA SER A 167 -17.11 2.36 1.58
C SER A 167 -18.01 1.36 2.33
N PHE A 168 -17.49 0.21 2.72
CA PHE A 168 -18.28 -0.92 3.27
C PHE A 168 -17.78 -1.45 4.62
N GLY A 169 -16.75 -0.82 5.19
CA GLY A 169 -16.16 -1.19 6.47
C GLY A 169 -15.06 -2.24 6.37
N ASP A 170 -14.22 -2.33 7.41
CA ASP A 170 -13.05 -3.21 7.44
C ASP A 170 -13.43 -4.71 7.35
N GLU A 171 -14.58 -5.12 7.89
CA GLU A 171 -15.03 -6.52 7.80
C GLU A 171 -15.29 -6.97 6.35
N ALA A 172 -15.90 -6.10 5.54
CA ALA A 172 -16.10 -6.34 4.12
C ALA A 172 -14.75 -6.51 3.41
N ALA A 173 -13.80 -5.61 3.65
CA ALA A 173 -12.47 -5.68 3.06
C ALA A 173 -11.71 -6.95 3.48
N ILE A 174 -11.80 -7.37 4.75
CA ILE A 174 -11.19 -8.61 5.24
C ILE A 174 -11.79 -9.82 4.54
N ARG A 175 -13.12 -9.88 4.36
CA ARG A 175 -13.79 -10.97 3.63
C ARG A 175 -13.32 -11.04 2.18
N VAL A 176 -13.32 -9.90 1.48
CA VAL A 176 -12.82 -9.80 0.09
C VAL A 176 -11.36 -10.23 -0.01
N ALA A 177 -10.51 -9.80 0.92
CA ALA A 177 -9.10 -10.17 0.92
C ALA A 177 -8.90 -11.68 1.13
N ARG A 178 -9.68 -12.29 2.04
CA ARG A 178 -9.63 -13.75 2.28
C ARG A 178 -10.07 -14.54 1.06
N GLU A 179 -11.16 -14.13 0.41
CA GLU A 179 -11.66 -14.77 -0.82
C GLU A 179 -10.60 -14.76 -1.92
N ASN A 180 -9.94 -13.61 -2.08
CA ASN A 180 -8.90 -13.44 -3.10
C ASN A 180 -7.52 -13.96 -2.66
N VAL A 181 -7.42 -14.58 -1.49
CA VAL A 181 -6.17 -15.13 -0.92
C VAL A 181 -5.03 -14.10 -0.88
N VAL A 182 -5.38 -12.84 -0.61
CA VAL A 182 -4.43 -11.72 -0.48
C VAL A 182 -4.38 -11.20 0.95
N PRO A 183 -3.20 -10.77 1.44
CA PRO A 183 -3.11 -10.22 2.79
C PRO A 183 -3.73 -8.82 2.85
N PHE A 184 -4.72 -8.62 3.72
CA PHE A 184 -5.13 -7.26 4.11
C PHE A 184 -4.22 -6.73 5.21
N ARG A 185 -3.03 -6.24 4.83
CA ARG A 185 -1.96 -5.91 5.78
C ARG A 185 -1.38 -4.50 5.65
N ARG A 186 -1.72 -3.77 4.58
CA ARG A 186 -1.01 -2.54 4.22
C ARG A 186 -1.80 -1.27 4.54
N PHE A 187 -1.20 -0.39 5.34
CA PHE A 187 -1.72 0.93 5.71
C PHE A 187 -1.04 2.04 4.89
N SER A 188 -1.58 3.26 4.92
CA SER A 188 -1.04 4.42 4.17
C SER A 188 0.39 4.81 4.54
N ASN A 189 0.87 4.34 5.70
CA ASN A 189 2.23 4.57 6.17
C ASN A 189 3.21 3.45 5.81
N ASP A 190 2.74 2.38 5.18
CA ASP A 190 3.63 1.29 4.82
C ASP A 190 4.49 1.66 3.60
N PRO A 191 5.76 1.20 3.60
CA PRO A 191 6.66 1.43 2.47
C PRO A 191 6.20 0.63 1.23
N ASP A 192 6.38 1.22 0.05
CA ASP A 192 5.97 0.66 -1.25
C ASP A 192 6.41 -0.78 -1.48
N LEU A 193 7.62 -1.06 -1.06
CA LEU A 193 8.26 -2.35 -1.10
C LEU A 193 8.62 -2.74 0.35
N ASP A 194 8.50 -4.02 0.68
CA ASP A 194 9.03 -4.52 1.95
C ASP A 194 10.51 -4.10 2.07
N PRO A 195 11.00 -3.65 3.23
CA PRO A 195 12.43 -3.43 3.45
C PRO A 195 13.31 -4.61 2.99
N GLN A 196 12.78 -5.85 3.07
CA GLN A 196 13.42 -7.05 2.51
C GLN A 196 13.55 -6.99 0.99
N PHE A 197 12.54 -6.50 0.26
CA PHE A 197 12.58 -6.41 -1.21
C PHE A 197 13.40 -5.22 -1.70
N GLN A 198 13.33 -4.05 -1.04
CA GLN A 198 14.12 -2.87 -1.43
C GLN A 198 15.62 -3.14 -1.36
N SER A 199 16.04 -3.78 -0.26
CA SER A 199 17.46 -4.02 -0.02
C SER A 199 18.00 -5.19 -0.84
N ARG A 200 17.14 -6.04 -1.43
CA ARG A 200 17.54 -7.24 -2.20
C ARG A 200 17.54 -7.04 -3.72
N SER A 201 17.28 -5.84 -4.20
CA SER A 201 17.24 -5.54 -5.64
C SER A 201 18.64 -5.28 -6.25
N HIS A 202 19.64 -6.08 -5.88
CA HIS A 202 21.02 -6.03 -6.38
C HIS A 202 21.54 -7.41 -6.78
N GLY A 203 22.56 -7.47 -7.64
CA GLY A 203 23.16 -8.72 -8.13
C GLY A 203 24.15 -9.40 -7.19
N ASN A 204 24.48 -8.77 -6.06
CA ASN A 204 25.56 -9.21 -5.17
C ASN A 204 25.16 -10.41 -4.27
N GLN A 205 25.63 -11.61 -4.60
CA GLN A 205 25.32 -12.85 -3.87
C GLN A 205 25.81 -12.86 -2.42
N LEU A 206 26.94 -12.21 -2.13
CA LEU A 206 27.46 -12.08 -0.77
C LEU A 206 26.47 -11.30 0.11
N ILE A 207 25.95 -10.19 -0.40
CA ILE A 207 24.98 -9.38 0.34
C ILE A 207 23.65 -10.11 0.51
N HIS A 208 23.21 -10.90 -0.48
CA HIS A 208 22.06 -11.79 -0.32
C HIS A 208 22.25 -12.79 0.83
N ALA A 209 23.39 -13.45 0.89
CA ALA A 209 23.69 -14.40 1.97
C ALA A 209 23.72 -13.73 3.36
N VAL A 210 24.21 -12.49 3.44
CA VAL A 210 24.17 -11.69 4.66
C VAL A 210 22.72 -11.35 5.04
N GLN A 211 21.91 -10.90 4.08
CA GLN A 211 20.50 -10.57 4.31
C GLN A 211 19.69 -11.78 4.77
N ASP A 212 19.97 -12.97 4.23
CA ASP A 212 19.38 -14.24 4.69
C ASP A 212 19.77 -14.54 6.14
N ALA A 213 21.03 -14.37 6.50
CA ALA A 213 21.48 -14.60 7.86
C ALA A 213 20.84 -13.63 8.87
N ILE A 214 20.67 -12.35 8.50
CA ILE A 214 19.97 -11.35 9.34
C ILE A 214 18.48 -11.70 9.45
N SER A 215 17.85 -12.11 8.35
CA SER A 215 16.41 -12.41 8.33
C SER A 215 16.07 -13.68 9.14
N LYS A 216 16.99 -14.65 9.17
CA LYS A 216 16.86 -15.88 9.96
C LYS A 216 16.99 -15.63 11.47
N ASP A 217 17.84 -14.70 11.87
CA ASP A 217 18.03 -14.30 13.26
C ASP A 217 18.09 -12.78 13.39
N LEU A 218 16.93 -12.19 13.69
CA LEU A 218 16.82 -10.75 13.90
C LEU A 218 17.59 -10.28 15.15
N GLY A 219 17.96 -11.16 16.08
CA GLY A 219 18.75 -10.83 17.26
C GLY A 219 20.26 -10.77 17.03
N VAL A 220 20.74 -11.25 15.88
CA VAL A 220 22.18 -11.37 15.61
C VAL A 220 22.91 -10.01 15.68
N SER A 221 24.10 -9.99 16.29
CA SER A 221 24.92 -8.77 16.32
C SER A 221 25.68 -8.60 15.00
N VAL A 222 25.12 -7.82 14.08
CA VAL A 222 25.73 -7.56 12.75
C VAL A 222 27.05 -6.77 12.83
N SER A 223 27.34 -6.15 13.98
CA SER A 223 28.64 -5.49 14.24
C SER A 223 29.68 -6.39 14.88
N ASP A 224 29.32 -7.61 15.29
CA ASP A 224 30.28 -8.57 15.81
C ASP A 224 31.18 -9.06 14.65
N PRO A 225 32.52 -8.99 14.77
CA PRO A 225 33.45 -9.55 13.80
C PRO A 225 33.12 -10.99 13.40
N ARG A 226 32.65 -11.82 14.35
CA ARG A 226 32.27 -13.21 14.10
C ARG A 226 31.15 -13.34 13.07
N PHE A 227 30.23 -12.37 13.00
CA PHE A 227 29.17 -12.37 11.99
C PHE A 227 29.76 -12.19 10.58
N ALA A 228 30.65 -11.20 10.40
CA ALA A 228 31.29 -10.94 9.11
C ALA A 228 32.26 -12.07 8.69
N HIS A 229 32.96 -12.68 9.66
CA HIS A 229 33.87 -13.80 9.39
C HIS A 229 33.18 -15.06 8.84
N ARG A 230 31.88 -15.27 9.11
CA ARG A 230 31.09 -16.34 8.47
C ARG A 230 31.03 -16.22 6.95
N PHE A 231 31.27 -15.02 6.43
CA PHE A 231 31.29 -14.71 5.00
C PHE A 231 32.69 -14.36 4.50
N ALA A 232 33.74 -14.69 5.27
CA ALA A 232 35.15 -14.43 4.94
C ALA A 232 35.50 -12.95 4.67
N ILE A 233 34.79 -12.02 5.31
CA ILE A 233 35.01 -10.57 5.16
C ILE A 233 35.15 -9.87 6.52
N SER A 234 35.73 -8.67 6.52
CA SER A 234 35.78 -7.81 7.71
C SER A 234 34.47 -7.03 7.88
N VAL A 235 34.17 -6.58 9.11
CA VAL A 235 32.98 -5.73 9.40
C VAL A 235 33.00 -4.43 8.60
N ARG A 236 34.18 -3.86 8.38
CA ARG A 236 34.36 -2.65 7.57
C ARG A 236 34.02 -2.90 6.10
N HIS A 237 34.51 -4.01 5.54
CA HIS A 237 34.20 -4.39 4.17
C HIS A 237 32.71 -4.70 4.00
N LEU A 238 32.13 -5.47 4.92
CA LEU A 238 30.70 -5.76 4.96
C LEU A 238 29.87 -4.47 4.95
N SER A 239 30.13 -3.55 5.87
CA SER A 239 29.35 -2.32 5.99
C SER A 239 29.42 -1.47 4.73
N ARG A 240 30.61 -1.38 4.11
CA ARG A 240 30.83 -0.65 2.87
C ARG A 240 30.05 -1.26 1.70
N VAL A 241 30.29 -2.54 1.39
CA VAL A 241 29.63 -3.22 0.26
C VAL A 241 28.12 -3.28 0.46
N PHE A 242 27.65 -3.55 1.68
CA PHE A 242 26.20 -3.56 1.95
C PHE A 242 25.58 -2.17 1.70
N SER A 243 26.25 -1.08 2.07
CA SER A 243 25.74 0.27 1.83
C SER A 243 25.78 0.65 0.34
N GLU A 244 26.83 0.26 -0.38
CA GLU A 244 26.96 0.46 -1.83
C GLU A 244 25.85 -0.26 -2.61
N GLU A 245 25.49 -1.48 -2.20
CA GLU A 245 24.52 -2.32 -2.91
C GLU A 245 23.06 -2.05 -2.49
N THR A 246 22.82 -1.69 -1.22
CA THR A 246 21.45 -1.60 -0.67
C THR A 246 21.01 -0.18 -0.32
N GLY A 247 21.94 0.80 -0.31
CA GLY A 247 21.68 2.17 0.13
C GLY A 247 21.51 2.34 1.65
N SER A 248 21.69 1.28 2.45
CA SER A 248 21.59 1.33 3.92
C SER A 248 22.69 0.51 4.59
N THR A 249 22.96 0.74 5.87
CA THR A 249 23.89 -0.09 6.64
C THR A 249 23.25 -1.40 7.09
N PRO A 250 24.03 -2.47 7.37
CA PRO A 250 23.48 -3.73 7.91
C PRO A 250 22.63 -3.54 9.18
N LYS A 251 23.00 -2.59 10.04
CA LYS A 251 22.24 -2.25 11.26
C LYS A 251 20.89 -1.61 10.96
N GLN A 252 20.86 -0.68 10.00
CA GLN A 252 19.62 -0.03 9.57
C GLN A 252 18.69 -1.04 8.90
N TYR A 253 19.23 -1.90 8.04
CA TYR A 253 18.49 -2.99 7.42
C TYR A 253 17.88 -3.93 8.48
N GLN A 254 18.69 -4.42 9.43
CA GLN A 254 18.21 -5.26 10.51
C GLN A 254 17.10 -4.57 11.31
N LEU A 255 17.29 -3.30 11.69
CA LEU A 255 16.28 -2.54 12.42
C LEU A 255 14.96 -2.44 11.66
N ALA A 256 15.00 -2.20 10.34
CA ALA A 256 13.82 -2.17 9.50
C ALA A 256 13.07 -3.51 9.50
N LEU A 257 13.81 -4.63 9.46
CA LEU A 257 13.21 -5.97 9.60
C LEU A 257 12.57 -6.19 10.96
N ARG A 258 13.24 -5.78 12.04
CA ARG A 258 12.69 -5.87 13.41
C ARG A 258 11.38 -5.09 13.53
N MET A 259 11.34 -3.88 12.97
CA MET A 259 10.16 -3.03 12.98
C MET A 259 9.01 -3.61 12.15
N SER A 260 9.30 -4.12 10.95
CA SER A 260 8.31 -4.81 10.11
C SER A 260 7.69 -6.01 10.85
N ARG A 261 8.53 -6.85 11.47
CA ARG A 261 8.07 -7.99 12.27
C ARG A 261 7.25 -7.57 13.49
N ALA A 262 7.64 -6.48 14.17
CA ALA A 262 6.91 -5.97 15.32
C ALA A 262 5.51 -5.48 14.95
N ARG A 263 5.36 -4.74 13.83
CA ARG A 263 4.05 -4.35 13.30
C ARG A 263 3.17 -5.55 13.03
N GLN A 264 3.73 -6.57 12.37
CA GLN A 264 3.00 -7.80 12.07
C GLN A 264 2.49 -8.48 13.35
N LEU A 265 3.35 -8.67 14.35
CA LEU A 265 2.95 -9.31 15.60
C LEU A 265 1.95 -8.47 16.40
N LEU A 266 2.07 -7.13 16.37
CA LEU A 266 1.11 -6.25 17.02
C LEU A 266 -0.28 -6.30 16.38
N ALA A 267 -0.34 -6.54 15.06
CA ALA A 267 -1.60 -6.62 14.33
C ALA A 267 -2.22 -8.04 14.36
N SER A 268 -1.41 -9.09 14.44
CA SER A 268 -1.88 -10.48 14.23
C SER A 268 -1.79 -11.38 15.45
N SER A 269 -1.37 -10.88 16.62
CA SER A 269 -1.19 -11.71 17.82
C SER A 269 -1.64 -11.00 19.10
N THR A 270 -1.91 -11.78 20.14
CA THR A 270 -2.27 -11.30 21.48
C THR A 270 -1.07 -11.14 22.42
N LEU A 271 0.15 -11.45 21.95
CA LEU A 271 1.39 -11.37 22.72
C LEU A 271 1.56 -10.00 23.36
N SER A 272 2.13 -9.90 24.55
CA SER A 272 2.44 -8.60 25.18
C SER A 272 3.43 -7.79 24.34
N VAL A 273 3.44 -6.46 24.51
CA VAL A 273 4.41 -5.58 23.82
C VAL A 273 5.86 -6.00 24.13
N ASP A 274 6.07 -6.48 25.35
CA ASP A 274 7.38 -6.87 25.85
C ASP A 274 7.85 -8.17 25.18
N GLU A 275 6.97 -9.16 25.04
CA GLU A 275 7.25 -10.39 24.28
C GLU A 275 7.51 -10.11 22.80
N ILE A 276 6.77 -9.17 22.21
CA ILE A 276 6.97 -8.77 20.81
C ILE A 276 8.35 -8.16 20.61
N ALA A 277 8.78 -7.27 21.52
CA ALA A 277 10.11 -6.67 21.47
C ALA A 277 11.21 -7.75 21.46
N LEU A 278 11.11 -8.74 22.36
CA LEU A 278 12.07 -9.84 22.46
C LEU A 278 12.04 -10.74 21.21
N ARG A 279 10.85 -11.13 20.72
CA ARG A 279 10.71 -11.96 19.51
C ARG A 279 11.20 -11.27 18.24
N CYS A 280 11.20 -9.94 18.22
CA CYS A 280 11.76 -9.15 17.12
C CYS A 280 13.28 -8.94 17.27
N GLY A 281 13.93 -9.50 18.29
CA GLY A 281 15.38 -9.41 18.48
C GLY A 281 15.86 -8.08 19.06
N PHE A 282 15.00 -7.29 19.71
CA PHE A 282 15.46 -6.11 20.45
C PHE A 282 16.13 -6.52 21.76
N ALA A 283 17.23 -5.85 22.10
CA ALA A 283 17.96 -6.10 23.35
C ALA A 283 17.15 -5.71 24.61
N SER A 284 16.19 -4.80 24.48
CA SER A 284 15.26 -4.44 25.54
C SER A 284 13.97 -3.84 24.99
N VAL A 285 12.92 -3.89 25.81
CA VAL A 285 11.63 -3.23 25.53
C VAL A 285 11.79 -1.72 25.38
N GLN A 286 12.70 -1.12 26.14
CA GLN A 286 13.01 0.31 26.05
C GLN A 286 13.61 0.67 24.69
N ALA A 287 14.55 -0.13 24.19
CA ALA A 287 15.13 0.06 22.86
C ALA A 287 14.05 -0.07 21.77
N PHE A 288 13.17 -1.06 21.89
CA PHE A 288 12.02 -1.19 20.99
C PHE A 288 11.14 0.05 20.98
N ARG A 289 10.68 0.52 22.16
CA ARG A 289 9.82 1.71 22.27
C ARG A 289 10.49 2.97 21.73
N HIS A 290 11.79 3.14 21.96
CA HIS A 290 12.57 4.25 21.41
C HIS A 290 12.56 4.28 19.89
N TYR A 291 12.86 3.14 19.24
CA TYR A 291 12.84 3.05 17.78
C TYR A 291 11.41 3.13 17.22
N TRP A 292 10.44 2.53 17.91
CA TRP A 292 9.04 2.61 17.52
C TRP A 292 8.55 4.04 17.45
N ASN A 293 8.76 4.83 18.50
CA ASN A 293 8.30 6.22 18.56
C ASN A 293 9.01 7.15 17.57
N LYS A 294 10.16 6.74 17.01
CA LYS A 294 10.82 7.49 15.92
C LYS A 294 10.17 7.27 14.57
N VAL A 295 9.51 6.14 14.37
CA VAL A 295 9.00 5.68 13.06
C VAL A 295 7.47 5.70 13.01
N GLU A 296 6.81 5.53 14.15
CA GLU A 296 5.36 5.40 14.27
C GLU A 296 4.75 6.56 15.06
N ALA A 297 3.60 7.05 14.60
CA ALA A 297 2.84 8.10 15.27
C ALA A 297 2.07 7.58 16.50
N LEU A 298 1.68 6.30 16.51
CA LEU A 298 0.93 5.68 17.60
C LEU A 298 1.88 4.89 18.51
N THR A 299 1.59 4.83 19.81
CA THR A 299 2.30 3.91 20.71
C THR A 299 1.99 2.45 20.35
N PRO A 300 2.85 1.46 20.68
CA PRO A 300 2.61 0.05 20.32
C PRO A 300 1.24 -0.47 20.79
N SER A 301 0.83 -0.12 22.01
CA SER A 301 -0.47 -0.52 22.58
C SER A 301 -1.63 0.18 21.88
N SER A 302 -1.47 1.45 21.48
CA SER A 302 -2.50 2.18 20.73
C SER A 302 -2.60 1.69 19.30
N PHE A 303 -1.47 1.43 18.64
CA PHE A 303 -1.40 0.78 17.33
C PHE A 303 -2.13 -0.56 17.36
N ARG A 304 -1.86 -1.38 18.39
CA ARG A 304 -2.61 -2.63 18.61
C ARG A 304 -4.09 -2.34 18.77
N ARG A 305 -4.51 -1.45 19.67
CA ARG A 305 -5.93 -1.19 19.94
C ARG A 305 -6.67 -0.65 18.71
N THR A 306 -6.06 0.20 17.90
CA THR A 306 -6.64 0.62 16.62
C THR A 306 -6.79 -0.56 15.66
N ASN A 307 -5.85 -1.52 15.69
CA ASN A 307 -5.92 -2.76 14.90
C ASN A 307 -6.68 -3.92 15.59
N SER A 308 -7.05 -3.78 16.86
CA SER A 308 -7.74 -4.77 17.70
C SER A 308 -9.10 -4.29 18.18
N ALA A 309 -9.53 -3.07 17.82
CA ALA A 309 -10.89 -2.55 18.00
C ALA A 309 -11.92 -3.27 17.10
N THR A 310 -11.61 -4.52 16.76
CA THR A 310 -12.56 -5.59 16.58
C THR A 310 -12.39 -6.61 17.73
N PRO A 311 -13.07 -6.41 18.87
CA PRO A 311 -13.52 -7.53 19.68
C PRO A 311 -15.04 -7.66 19.50
N LEU A 312 -15.43 -8.84 19.02
CA LEU A 312 -16.76 -9.40 19.15
C LEU A 312 -17.40 -9.03 20.51
N LEU A 313 -18.58 -8.41 20.47
CA LEU A 313 -19.58 -8.59 21.52
C LEU A 313 -20.81 -9.26 20.90
N ILE A 314 -20.71 -10.59 20.79
CA ILE A 314 -21.90 -11.44 20.87
C ILE A 314 -22.27 -11.51 22.34
N GLY A 315 -23.37 -10.85 22.69
CA GLY A 315 -24.06 -11.01 23.97
C GLY A 315 -25.46 -11.56 23.77
N ALA A 316 -25.59 -12.75 23.17
CA ALA A 316 -26.82 -13.52 23.25
C ALA A 316 -26.88 -14.20 24.63
N GLY A 317 -27.51 -13.50 25.58
CA GLY A 317 -27.75 -13.97 26.94
C GLY A 317 -29.18 -13.69 27.36
N GLY A 318 -30.16 -14.01 26.50
CA GLY A 318 -31.56 -14.01 26.88
C GLY A 318 -31.85 -15.15 27.85
N ARG A 319 -31.93 -14.85 29.15
CA ARG A 319 -32.70 -15.64 30.11
C ARG A 319 -33.57 -14.73 30.96
N LYS A 320 -34.88 -14.87 30.68
CA LYS A 320 -36.05 -14.89 31.58
C LYS A 320 -36.25 -13.72 32.55
N ALA A 321 -37.39 -13.08 32.36
CA ALA A 321 -38.13 -12.31 33.35
C ALA A 321 -38.37 -13.10 34.66
N GLY A 322 -38.38 -12.38 35.79
CA GLY A 322 -38.91 -12.86 37.07
C GLY A 322 -38.37 -12.14 38.32
N LEU A 323 -38.87 -10.94 38.58
CA LEU A 323 -39.26 -10.33 39.87
C LEU A 323 -38.54 -10.63 41.23
N ALA A 324 -38.35 -9.52 41.95
CA ALA A 324 -38.51 -9.28 43.40
C ALA A 324 -37.31 -9.45 44.36
N ASP A 325 -37.00 -8.32 45.01
CA ASP A 325 -36.50 -8.06 46.37
C ASP A 325 -35.79 -9.19 47.13
N TRP A 326 -34.48 -8.99 47.37
CA TRP A 326 -33.77 -8.84 48.66
C TRP A 326 -32.26 -8.95 48.39
#